data_AF-A0A947D4A6-F1
#
_entry.id   AF-A0A947D4A6-F1
#
_cell.length_a   1.000
_cell.length_b   1.000
_cell.length_c   1.000
_cell.angle_alpha   90.00
_cell.angle_beta   90.00
_cell.angle_gamma   90.00
#
_symmetry.space_group_name_H-M   'P 1'
#
loop_
_entity.id
_entity.type
_entity.pdbx_description
1 polymer ?
#
loop_
_entity_poly.entity_id
_entity_poly.type
_entity_poly.pdbx_seq_one_letter_code
_entity_poly.pdbx_strand_id
1 'polypeptide(L)'
;MTATTPWPTELRLAKDRRTLTVSFEGGESHALSAEYLRVTSPSAEVQGHSPAERKTVPGKSAVQILAVEPVGNYAVRLSFDDMHSSGIYGWDYLARLGRERDRIWGEYLAELDAKGLSREPRRQAEASREPRRQAEASREPRR
;
A
#
# COMPACT_ATOMS: atom_id res chain seq x y z
N MET A 1 28.18 7.74 -13.70
CA MET A 1 28.07 8.17 -12.30
C MET A 1 27.56 6.96 -11.53
N THR A 2 28.40 6.29 -10.75
CA THR A 2 28.01 5.09 -10.01
C THR A 2 27.09 5.52 -8.88
N ALA A 3 25.77 5.34 -9.04
CA ALA A 3 24.85 5.50 -7.93
C ALA A 3 25.31 4.51 -6.84
N THR A 4 25.76 5.03 -5.70
CA THR A 4 26.10 4.22 -4.54
C THR A 4 24.81 3.52 -4.12
N THR A 5 24.66 2.26 -4.54
CA THR A 5 23.52 1.44 -4.14
C THR A 5 23.50 1.38 -2.62
N PRO A 6 22.46 1.91 -1.96
CA PRO A 6 22.41 1.96 -0.51
C PRO A 6 22.36 0.52 0.00
N TRP A 7 23.39 0.10 0.73
CA TRP A 7 23.47 -1.27 1.23
C TRP A 7 22.63 -1.39 2.50
N PRO A 8 21.69 -2.34 2.58
CA PRO A 8 20.91 -2.55 3.78
C PRO A 8 21.76 -3.22 4.86
N THR A 9 21.75 -2.65 6.06
CA THR A 9 22.39 -3.22 7.25
C THR A 9 21.42 -4.09 8.05
N GLU A 10 20.13 -3.73 8.06
CA GLU A 10 19.12 -4.48 8.79
C GLU A 10 17.76 -4.44 8.08
N LEU A 11 17.10 -5.60 8.00
CA LEU A 11 15.69 -5.69 7.59
C LEU A 11 14.90 -6.30 8.74
N ARG A 12 13.98 -5.52 9.28
CA ARG A 12 13.13 -5.93 10.40
C ARG A 12 11.66 -5.89 9.99
N LEU A 13 11.05 -7.06 9.90
CA LEU A 13 9.61 -7.18 9.75
C LEU A 13 8.94 -7.08 11.12
N ALA A 14 7.95 -6.19 11.25
CA ALA A 14 7.15 -6.08 12.46
C ALA A 14 6.36 -7.37 12.71
N LYS A 15 6.03 -7.67 13.99
CA LYS A 15 5.25 -8.87 14.36
C LYS A 15 3.88 -8.93 13.65
N ASP A 16 3.30 -7.76 13.39
CA ASP A 16 2.02 -7.61 12.69
C ASP A 16 2.14 -7.82 11.16
N ARG A 17 3.37 -8.00 10.63
CA ARG A 17 3.66 -8.20 9.21
C ARG A 17 3.18 -7.08 8.27
N ARG A 18 2.74 -5.95 8.85
CA ARG A 18 2.28 -4.75 8.11
C ARG A 18 3.34 -3.67 7.97
N THR A 19 4.49 -3.79 8.62
CA THR A 19 5.56 -2.79 8.56
C THR A 19 6.90 -3.48 8.38
N LEU A 20 7.60 -3.13 7.32
CA LEU A 20 8.97 -3.51 7.05
C LEU A 20 9.87 -2.32 7.36
N THR A 21 10.74 -2.45 8.34
CA THR A 21 11.78 -1.46 8.63
C THR A 21 13.04 -1.88 7.91
N VAL A 22 13.58 -0.99 7.08
CA VAL A 22 14.87 -1.19 6.40
C VAL A 22 15.84 -0.14 6.92
N SER A 23 17.00 -0.59 7.40
CA SER A 23 18.12 0.25 7.80
C SER A 23 19.23 0.10 6.76
N PHE A 24 19.82 1.22 6.37
CA PHE A 24 20.91 1.30 5.41
C PHE A 24 22.21 1.68 6.11
N GLU A 25 23.35 1.34 5.49
CA GLU A 25 24.69 1.61 6.03
C GLU A 25 24.96 3.12 6.25
N GLY A 26 24.25 3.99 5.54
CA GLY A 26 24.29 5.44 5.73
C GLY A 26 23.64 5.95 7.02
N GLY A 27 23.14 5.08 7.89
CA GLY A 27 22.38 5.43 9.10
C GLY A 27 20.94 5.83 8.85
N GLU A 28 20.49 5.73 7.59
CA GLU A 28 19.10 5.97 7.20
C GLU A 28 18.24 4.74 7.52
N SER A 29 17.17 4.93 8.27
CA SER A 29 16.19 3.89 8.57
C SER A 29 14.80 4.32 8.12
N HIS A 30 14.13 3.47 7.34
CA HIS A 30 12.81 3.75 6.80
C HIS A 30 11.82 2.66 7.19
N ALA A 31 10.72 3.06 7.80
CA ALA A 31 9.58 2.19 8.08
C ALA A 31 8.58 2.26 6.91
N LEU A 32 8.51 1.18 6.14
CA LEU A 32 7.65 1.03 4.98
C LEU A 32 6.48 0.11 5.30
N SER A 33 5.26 0.59 5.13
CA SER A 33 4.06 -0.22 5.34
C SER A 33 3.87 -1.23 4.20
N ALA A 34 3.32 -2.40 4.50
CA ALA A 34 2.99 -3.43 3.52
C ALA A 34 2.01 -2.90 2.46
N GLU A 35 1.03 -2.10 2.86
CA GLU A 35 0.11 -1.39 1.94
C GLU A 35 0.90 -0.53 0.96
N TYR A 36 1.80 0.30 1.49
CA TYR A 36 2.62 1.20 0.71
C TYR A 36 3.48 0.44 -0.31
N LEU A 37 4.23 -0.56 0.14
CA LEU A 37 5.03 -1.41 -0.74
C LEU A 37 4.18 -2.07 -1.82
N ARG A 38 2.98 -2.58 -1.47
CA ARG A 38 2.09 -3.25 -2.42
C ARG A 38 1.54 -2.31 -3.49
N VAL A 39 1.19 -1.08 -3.13
CA VAL A 39 0.64 -0.07 -4.07
C VAL A 39 1.74 0.59 -4.90
N THR A 40 2.96 0.69 -4.37
CA THR A 40 4.15 1.16 -5.08
C THR A 40 4.97 0.02 -5.69
N SER A 41 4.39 -1.17 -5.86
CA SER A 41 5.13 -2.31 -6.43
C SER A 41 5.48 -1.99 -7.89
N PRO A 42 6.76 -2.11 -8.31
CA PRO A 42 7.22 -1.75 -9.65
C PRO A 42 6.81 -2.76 -10.74
N SER A 43 5.86 -3.66 -10.48
CA SER A 43 5.35 -4.57 -11.50
C SER A 43 4.81 -3.77 -12.70
N ALA A 44 5.19 -4.17 -13.92
CA ALA A 44 4.78 -3.56 -15.18
C ALA A 44 3.25 -3.39 -15.35
N GLU A 45 2.47 -4.17 -14.60
CA GLU A 45 1.00 -4.07 -14.51
C GLU A 45 0.50 -2.81 -13.78
N VAL A 46 1.30 -2.23 -12.87
CA VAL A 46 0.94 -1.05 -12.07
C VAL A 46 1.48 0.23 -12.70
N GLN A 47 2.67 0.20 -13.32
CA GLN A 47 3.23 1.39 -13.97
C GLN A 47 2.53 1.77 -15.27
N GLY A 48 2.02 0.80 -16.04
CA GLY A 48 1.55 1.06 -17.40
C GLY A 48 2.68 1.60 -18.31
N HIS A 49 2.44 1.73 -19.61
CA HIS A 49 3.39 2.41 -20.50
C HIS A 49 3.28 3.95 -20.40
N SER A 50 2.21 4.45 -19.78
CA SER A 50 1.95 5.87 -19.53
C SER A 50 1.31 6.09 -18.15
N PRO A 51 1.47 7.27 -17.50
CA PRO A 51 0.83 7.59 -16.22
C PRO A 51 -0.71 7.48 -16.25
N ALA A 52 -1.34 7.52 -17.43
CA ALA A 52 -2.77 7.27 -17.63
C ALA A 52 -3.16 5.79 -17.53
N GLU A 53 -2.21 4.87 -17.77
CA GLU A 53 -2.40 3.42 -17.67
C GLU A 53 -2.01 2.88 -16.30
N ARG A 54 -1.57 3.75 -15.37
CA ARG A 54 -1.29 3.35 -13.99
C ARG A 54 -2.54 2.72 -13.37
N LYS A 55 -2.41 1.46 -13.00
CA LYS A 55 -3.48 0.71 -12.36
C LYS A 55 -3.42 0.95 -10.86
N THR A 56 -4.17 1.95 -10.40
CA THR A 56 -4.34 2.20 -8.96
C THR A 56 -4.95 0.95 -8.33
N VAL A 57 -4.31 0.42 -7.29
CA VAL A 57 -4.76 -0.78 -6.59
C VAL A 57 -5.51 -0.35 -5.31
N PRO A 58 -6.86 -0.31 -5.33
CA PRO A 58 -7.66 -0.02 -4.15
C PRO A 58 -7.83 -1.26 -3.25
N GLY A 59 -8.27 -1.04 -2.02
CA GLY A 59 -8.70 -2.11 -1.11
C GLY A 59 -7.59 -2.98 -0.52
N LYS A 60 -6.32 -2.52 -0.55
CA LYS A 60 -5.16 -3.29 -0.05
C LYS A 60 -4.67 -2.87 1.33
N SER A 61 -5.46 -2.09 2.08
CA SER A 61 -5.05 -1.64 3.42
C SER A 61 -4.85 -2.79 4.43
N ALA A 62 -5.44 -3.96 4.17
CA ALA A 62 -5.26 -5.16 5.00
C ALA A 62 -4.09 -6.08 4.57
N VAL A 63 -3.28 -5.69 3.57
CA VAL A 63 -2.21 -6.54 3.05
C VAL A 63 -1.07 -6.72 4.08
N GLN A 64 -0.50 -7.92 4.10
CA GLN A 64 0.59 -8.31 4.99
C GLN A 64 1.74 -8.93 4.19
N ILE A 65 2.97 -8.73 4.67
CA ILE A 65 4.18 -9.35 4.14
C ILE A 65 4.32 -10.73 4.78
N LEU A 66 4.19 -11.77 3.98
CA LEU A 66 4.37 -13.16 4.41
C LEU A 66 5.84 -13.56 4.52
N ALA A 67 6.67 -13.11 3.56
CA ALA A 67 8.08 -13.45 3.52
C ALA A 67 8.91 -12.33 2.89
N VAL A 68 10.17 -12.25 3.31
CA VAL A 68 11.19 -11.35 2.78
C VAL A 68 12.39 -12.21 2.42
N GLU A 69 12.74 -12.27 1.15
CA GLU A 69 13.85 -13.08 0.66
C GLU A 69 14.84 -12.22 -0.12
N PRO A 70 16.13 -12.22 0.22
CA PRO A 70 17.13 -11.53 -0.56
C PRO A 70 17.26 -12.17 -1.95
N VAL A 71 17.30 -11.32 -3.00
CA VAL A 71 17.51 -11.74 -4.39
C VAL A 71 18.85 -11.21 -4.85
N GLY A 72 19.83 -12.12 -4.90
CA GLY A 72 21.21 -11.77 -5.23
C GLY A 72 21.78 -10.74 -4.23
N ASN A 73 22.43 -9.72 -4.76
CA ASN A 73 23.11 -8.69 -3.96
C ASN A 73 22.53 -7.26 -4.15
N TYR A 74 21.37 -7.13 -4.81
CA TYR A 74 20.84 -5.83 -5.22
C TYR A 74 19.35 -5.61 -4.91
N ALA A 75 18.62 -6.65 -4.49
CA ALA A 75 17.18 -6.57 -4.28
C ALA A 75 16.66 -7.56 -3.22
N VAL A 76 15.41 -7.38 -2.83
CA VAL A 76 14.60 -8.35 -2.05
C VAL A 76 13.33 -8.68 -2.77
N ARG A 77 12.94 -9.95 -2.69
CA ARG A 77 11.61 -10.42 -3.00
C ARG A 77 10.74 -10.31 -1.75
N LEU A 78 9.62 -9.61 -1.89
CA LEU A 78 8.57 -9.55 -0.88
C LEU A 78 7.38 -10.39 -1.33
N SER A 79 6.97 -11.32 -0.48
CA SER A 79 5.77 -12.12 -0.66
C SER A 79 4.64 -11.53 0.16
N PHE A 80 3.50 -11.24 -0.48
CA PHE A 80 2.31 -10.68 0.15
C PHE A 80 1.18 -11.70 0.21
N ASP A 81 0.32 -11.57 1.23
CA ASP A 81 -0.84 -12.46 1.45
C ASP A 81 -1.92 -12.34 0.37
N ASP A 82 -1.91 -11.24 -0.39
CA ASP A 82 -2.84 -10.97 -1.50
C ASP A 82 -2.53 -11.78 -2.78
N MET A 83 -1.97 -12.99 -2.63
CA MET A 83 -1.54 -13.86 -3.74
C MET A 83 -0.42 -13.25 -4.63
N HIS A 84 0.20 -12.16 -4.18
CA HIS A 84 1.26 -11.46 -4.91
C HIS A 84 2.63 -11.78 -4.30
N SER A 85 3.42 -12.60 -4.99
CA SER A 85 4.72 -13.09 -4.50
C SER A 85 5.89 -12.80 -5.44
N SER A 86 5.66 -11.99 -6.47
CA SER A 86 6.65 -11.62 -7.49
C SER A 86 7.24 -10.22 -7.31
N GLY A 87 6.94 -9.52 -6.21
CA GLY A 87 7.44 -8.16 -5.97
C GLY A 87 8.93 -8.14 -5.65
N ILE A 88 9.77 -7.77 -6.62
CA ILE A 88 11.22 -7.58 -6.45
C ILE A 88 11.49 -6.09 -6.24
N TYR A 89 12.08 -5.76 -5.10
CA TYR A 89 12.40 -4.39 -4.70
C TYR A 89 13.91 -4.24 -4.61
N GLY A 90 14.48 -3.44 -5.49
CA GLY A 90 15.90 -3.07 -5.42
C GLY A 90 16.20 -2.25 -4.17
N TRP A 91 17.42 -2.33 -3.65
CA TRP A 91 17.83 -1.54 -2.48
C TRP A 91 17.74 -0.03 -2.71
N ASP A 92 18.19 0.43 -3.88
CA ASP A 92 18.04 1.82 -4.33
C ASP A 92 16.56 2.25 -4.35
N TYR A 93 15.69 1.37 -4.83
CA TYR A 93 14.26 1.63 -4.88
C TYR A 93 13.64 1.71 -3.47
N LEU A 94 14.03 0.82 -2.54
CA LEU A 94 13.57 0.89 -1.16
C LEU A 94 14.02 2.16 -0.45
N ALA A 95 15.27 2.59 -0.66
CA ALA A 95 15.77 3.85 -0.13
C ALA A 95 15.00 5.05 -0.71
N ARG A 96 14.75 5.03 -2.02
CA ARG A 96 13.93 6.05 -2.71
C ARG A 96 12.51 6.08 -2.16
N LEU A 97 11.87 4.93 -1.99
CA LEU A 97 10.52 4.81 -1.41
C LEU A 97 10.46 5.37 0.02
N GLY A 98 11.54 5.20 0.79
CA GLY A 98 11.69 5.76 2.13
C GLY A 98 11.87 7.28 2.13
N ARG A 99 12.70 7.83 1.24
CA ARG A 99 12.98 9.26 1.13
C ARG A 99 11.83 10.05 0.51
N GLU A 100 11.18 9.52 -0.51
CA GLU A 100 10.06 10.15 -1.23
C GLU A 100 8.69 9.69 -0.74
N ARG A 101 8.63 9.10 0.45
CA ARG A 101 7.41 8.50 1.01
C ARG A 101 6.21 9.45 0.93
N ASP A 102 6.32 10.65 1.49
CA ASP A 102 5.22 11.61 1.54
C ASP A 102 4.74 12.02 0.14
N ARG A 103 5.67 12.17 -0.80
CA ARG A 103 5.37 12.53 -2.18
C ARG A 103 4.61 11.40 -2.88
N ILE A 104 5.18 10.20 -2.91
CA ILE A 104 4.60 9.04 -3.62
C ILE A 104 3.26 8.66 -2.98
N TRP A 105 3.17 8.74 -1.65
CA TRP A 105 1.92 8.50 -0.93
C TRP A 105 0.86 9.55 -1.26
N GLY A 106 1.23 10.83 -1.33
CA GLY A 106 0.35 11.90 -1.76
C GLY A 106 -0.18 11.69 -3.18
N GLU A 107 0.68 11.29 -4.12
CA GLU A 107 0.28 10.94 -5.48
C GLU A 107 -0.73 9.78 -5.50
N TYR A 108 -0.49 8.73 -4.71
CA TYR A 108 -1.43 7.60 -4.58
C TYR A 108 -2.80 8.03 -4.03
N LEU A 109 -2.82 8.86 -2.98
CA LEU A 109 -4.07 9.37 -2.40
C LEU A 109 -4.84 10.25 -3.39
N ALA A 110 -4.14 11.11 -4.13
CA ALA A 110 -4.75 11.93 -5.18
C ALA A 110 -5.33 11.07 -6.31
N GLU A 111 -4.63 10.01 -6.72
CA GLU A 111 -5.15 9.07 -7.72
C GLU A 111 -6.39 8.30 -7.24
N LEU A 112 -6.41 7.88 -5.96
CA LEU A 112 -7.58 7.24 -5.36
C LEU A 112 -8.79 8.19 -5.37
N ASP A 113 -8.60 9.43 -4.95
CA ASP A 113 -9.66 10.45 -4.93
C ASP A 113 -10.17 10.76 -6.34
N ALA A 114 -9.26 11.00 -7.29
CA ALA A 114 -9.59 11.28 -8.69
C ALA A 114 -10.38 10.14 -9.36
N LYS A 115 -10.14 8.89 -8.95
CA LYS A 115 -10.86 7.70 -9.46
C LYS A 115 -12.07 7.31 -8.61
N GLY A 116 -12.34 8.01 -7.49
CA GLY A 116 -13.41 7.67 -6.56
C GLY A 116 -13.22 6.31 -5.88
N LEU A 117 -11.98 5.87 -5.71
CA LEU A 117 -11.60 4.58 -5.15
C LEU A 117 -11.25 4.71 -3.67
N SER A 118 -11.39 3.63 -2.90
CA SER A 118 -11.07 3.60 -1.46
C SER A 118 -9.90 2.68 -1.14
N ARG A 119 -9.08 3.10 -0.17
CA ARG A 119 -7.98 2.30 0.39
C ARG A 119 -8.48 1.02 1.11
N GLU A 120 -9.68 1.11 1.70
CA GLU A 120 -10.28 0.03 2.48
C GLU A 120 -10.91 -1.01 1.56
N PRO A 121 -10.73 -2.31 1.83
CA PRO A 121 -11.43 -3.35 1.10
C PRO A 121 -12.92 -3.10 1.21
N ARG A 122 -13.65 -3.22 0.09
CA ARG A 122 -15.09 -2.95 -0.02
C ARG A 122 -15.89 -3.97 0.80
N ARG A 123 -15.89 -3.84 2.13
CA ARG A 123 -16.69 -4.65 3.04
C ARG A 123 -17.82 -3.87 3.70
N GLN A 124 -17.85 -2.54 3.59
CA GLN A 124 -18.82 -1.71 4.35
C GLN A 124 -19.45 -0.51 3.61
N ALA A 125 -19.10 -0.22 2.35
CA ALA A 125 -19.72 0.91 1.64
C ALA A 125 -21.23 0.76 1.35
N GLU A 126 -21.80 -0.44 1.54
CA GLU A 126 -23.24 -0.68 1.37
C GLU A 126 -24.05 -0.56 2.67
N ALA A 127 -23.42 -0.54 3.84
CA ALA A 127 -24.15 -0.51 5.13
C ALA A 127 -24.57 0.90 5.60
N SER A 128 -24.17 1.97 4.89
CA SER A 128 -24.47 3.36 5.28
C SER A 128 -25.54 4.04 4.41
N ARG A 129 -26.13 3.33 3.45
CA ARG A 129 -27.33 3.79 2.73
C ARG A 129 -28.58 3.09 3.26
N GLU A 130 -28.81 3.17 4.57
CA GLU A 130 -30.14 2.90 5.10
C GLU A 130 -30.95 4.21 5.00
N PRO A 131 -31.96 4.30 4.13
CA PRO A 131 -32.85 5.45 4.15
C PRO A 131 -33.57 5.41 5.49
N ARG A 132 -33.45 6.50 6.25
CA ARG A 132 -34.24 6.75 7.47
C ARG A 132 -35.72 6.54 7.15
N ARG A 133 -36.26 5.34 7.41
CA ARG A 133 -37.69 5.16 7.66
C ARG A 133 -37.93 5.69 9.07
N GLN A 134 -38.12 7.00 9.18
CA GLN A 134 -38.85 7.52 10.33
C GLN A 134 -40.30 7.13 10.15
N ALA A 135 -40.69 6.11 10.90
CA ALA A 135 -42.06 5.95 11.33
C ALA A 135 -42.43 7.17 12.17
N GLU A 136 -43.44 7.93 11.74
CA GLU A 136 -44.23 8.71 12.66
C GLU A 136 -45.66 8.18 12.59
N ALA A 137 -45.94 7.29 13.53
CA ALA A 137 -47.28 6.91 13.91
C ALA A 137 -47.98 8.15 14.48
N SER A 138 -48.83 8.80 13.68
CA SER A 138 -49.81 9.75 14.20
C SER A 138 -51.16 9.07 14.31
N ARG A 139 -51.42 8.60 15.53
CA ARG A 139 -52.69 8.71 16.25
C ARG A 139 -53.98 8.26 15.53
N GLU A 140 -54.41 7.07 15.96
CA GLU A 140 -55.78 6.78 16.39
C GLU A 140 -56.56 8.02 16.86
N PRO A 141 -57.85 8.14 16.49
CA PRO A 141 -58.83 8.65 17.43
C PRO A 141 -59.89 7.59 17.68
N ARG A 142 -60.00 7.25 18.97
CA ARG A 142 -61.16 6.59 19.56
C ARG A 142 -62.46 7.27 19.11
N ARG A 143 -63.42 6.47 18.65
CA ARG A 143 -64.81 6.53 19.10
C ARG A 143 -65.58 5.28 18.74
#